data_AF-A0A6L7EPA6-F1
#
_entry.id   AF-A0A6L7EPA6-F1
#
_cell.length_a   1.000
_cell.length_b   1.000
_cell.length_c   1.000
_cell.angle_alpha   90.00
_cell.angle_beta   90.00
_cell.angle_gamma   90.00
#
_symmetry.space_group_name_H-M   'P 1'
#
loop_
_entity.id
_entity.type
_entity.pdbx_description
1 polymer ?
#
loop_
_entity_poly.entity_id
_entity_poly.type
_entity_poly.pdbx_seq_one_letter_code
_entity_poly.pdbx_strand_id
1 'polypeptide(L)'
;MTTRDFMALTPRQQHVMVMAMLVRNSIERFHVAHLTQEQMKELNQQIRYGIFDAVELFETMSASPEREDFYALQVSAIPDYWEVPGRDPRP
;
A
#
# COMPACT_ATOMS: atom_id res chain seq x y z
N MET A 1 16.78 7.29 -7.28
CA MET A 1 16.05 8.50 -6.86
C MET A 1 16.87 9.16 -5.76
N THR A 2 17.25 10.41 -5.95
CA THR A 2 17.95 11.22 -4.95
C THR A 2 16.94 11.88 -3.99
N THR A 3 17.40 12.46 -2.87
CA THR A 3 16.55 13.27 -1.98
C THR A 3 15.92 14.44 -2.72
N ARG A 4 16.66 15.08 -3.64
CA ARG A 4 16.14 16.19 -4.45
C ARG A 4 15.01 15.72 -5.36
N ASP A 5 15.18 14.57 -6.03
CA ASP A 5 14.15 13.99 -6.90
C ASP A 5 12.87 13.66 -6.09
N PHE A 6 13.03 13.11 -4.89
CA PHE A 6 11.91 12.81 -3.99
C PHE A 6 11.13 14.07 -3.58
N MET A 7 11.85 15.14 -3.20
CA MET A 7 11.22 16.41 -2.80
C MET A 7 10.50 17.12 -3.95
N ALA A 8 10.79 16.77 -5.20
CA ALA A 8 10.10 17.29 -6.37
C ALA A 8 8.76 16.56 -6.67
N LEU A 9 8.48 15.43 -6.02
CA LEU A 9 7.22 14.69 -6.17
C LEU A 9 6.06 15.45 -5.52
N THR A 10 4.83 15.17 -5.97
CA THR A 10 3.63 15.70 -5.29
C THR A 10 3.52 15.15 -3.87
N PRO A 11 2.81 15.83 -2.93
CA PRO A 11 2.62 15.31 -1.58
C PRO A 11 2.07 13.88 -1.55
N ARG A 12 1.09 13.57 -2.42
CA ARG A 12 0.54 12.22 -2.59
C ARG A 12 1.64 11.22 -2.95
N GLN A 13 2.44 11.52 -3.97
CA GLN A 13 3.54 10.64 -4.39
C GLN A 13 4.57 10.45 -3.28
N GLN A 14 4.92 11.50 -2.53
CA GLN A 14 5.83 11.40 -1.39
C GLN A 14 5.29 10.45 -0.31
N HIS A 15 4.02 10.60 0.07
CA HIS A 15 3.37 9.73 1.05
C HIS A 15 3.34 8.26 0.59
N VAL A 16 2.94 8.02 -0.66
CA VAL A 16 2.91 6.67 -1.25
C VAL A 16 4.29 6.03 -1.22
N MET A 17 5.34 6.76 -1.60
CA MET A 17 6.70 6.24 -1.60
C MET A 17 7.20 5.90 -0.19
N VAL A 18 6.87 6.72 0.81
CA VAL A 18 7.21 6.45 2.22
C VAL A 18 6.45 5.24 2.75
N MET A 19 5.13 5.17 2.52
CA MET A 19 4.30 4.02 2.93
C MET A 19 4.79 2.72 2.30
N ALA A 20 5.10 2.73 1.00
CA ALA A 20 5.62 1.56 0.31
C ALA A 20 6.97 1.09 0.88
N MET A 21 7.85 2.01 1.26
CA MET A 21 9.12 1.66 1.92
C MET A 21 8.88 1.02 3.29
N LEU A 22 7.93 1.54 4.07
CA LEU A 22 7.57 0.96 5.37
C LEU A 22 7.00 -0.46 5.24
N VAL A 23 6.09 -0.67 4.29
CA VAL A 23 5.52 -2.00 3.99
C VAL A 23 6.60 -2.97 3.50
N ARG A 24 7.47 -2.53 2.59
CA ARG A 24 8.60 -3.33 2.12
C ARG A 24 9.50 -3.77 3.28
N ASN A 25 9.77 -2.86 4.23
CA ASN A 25 10.59 -3.16 5.39
C ASN A 25 9.89 -4.12 6.37
N SER A 26 8.57 -4.02 6.55
CA SER A 26 7.83 -4.95 7.42
C SER A 26 7.86 -6.39 6.90
N ILE A 27 8.02 -6.59 5.58
CA ILE A 27 8.12 -7.91 4.97
C ILE A 27 9.57 -8.37 4.69
N GLU A 28 10.60 -7.63 5.13
CA GLU A 28 12.01 -7.95 4.82
C GLU A 28 12.39 -9.38 5.23
N ARG A 29 12.01 -9.81 6.45
CA ARG A 29 12.34 -11.15 6.93
C ARG A 29 11.73 -12.23 6.06
N PHE A 30 10.49 -12.04 5.63
CA PHE A 30 9.81 -12.95 4.71
C PHE A 30 10.48 -12.95 3.34
N HIS A 31 10.79 -11.77 2.79
CA HIS A 31 11.54 -11.63 1.55
C HIS A 31 12.85 -12.41 1.57
N VAL A 32 13.71 -12.19 2.57
CA VAL A 32 15.01 -12.85 2.66
C VAL A 32 14.88 -14.38 2.74
N ALA A 33 13.83 -14.88 3.40
CA ALA A 33 13.61 -16.31 3.56
C ALA A 33 12.96 -16.99 2.34
N HIS A 34 12.20 -16.26 1.52
CA HIS A 34 11.27 -16.89 0.57
C HIS A 34 11.28 -16.32 -0.86
N LEU A 35 11.79 -15.12 -1.10
CA LEU A 35 11.72 -14.46 -2.40
C LEU A 35 13.13 -14.17 -2.94
N THR A 36 13.32 -14.37 -4.24
CA THR A 36 14.54 -13.88 -4.91
C THR A 36 14.51 -12.35 -5.04
N GLN A 37 15.65 -11.75 -5.34
CA GLN A 37 15.74 -10.31 -5.56
C GLN A 37 14.86 -9.85 -6.74
N GLU A 38 14.76 -10.67 -7.78
CA GLU A 38 13.91 -10.42 -8.95
C GLU A 38 12.43 -10.45 -8.58
N GLN A 39 12.00 -11.46 -7.83
CA GLN A 39 10.62 -11.55 -7.32
C GLN A 39 10.30 -10.37 -6.40
N MET A 40 11.23 -10.00 -5.53
CA MET A 40 11.04 -8.87 -4.64
C MET A 40 10.97 -7.54 -5.41
N LYS A 41 11.75 -7.39 -6.48
CA LYS A 41 11.69 -6.21 -7.35
C LYS A 41 10.30 -6.06 -7.98
N GLU A 42 9.72 -7.15 -8.46
CA GLU A 42 8.37 -7.18 -9.01
C GLU A 42 7.32 -6.88 -7.93
N LEU A 43 7.40 -7.55 -6.78
CA LEU A 43 6.49 -7.33 -5.65
C LEU A 43 6.54 -5.87 -5.17
N ASN A 44 7.73 -5.29 -5.08
CA ASN A 44 7.91 -3.88 -4.70
C ASN A 44 7.20 -2.91 -5.65
N GLN A 45 7.11 -3.24 -6.93
CA GLN A 45 6.34 -2.45 -7.89
C GLN A 45 4.84 -2.53 -7.60
N GLN A 46 4.33 -3.73 -7.37
CA GLN A 46 2.91 -3.94 -7.04
C GLN A 46 2.54 -3.25 -5.72
N ILE A 47 3.39 -3.31 -4.70
CA ILE A 47 3.20 -2.60 -3.42
C ILE A 47 3.03 -1.10 -3.65
N ARG A 48 3.91 -0.47 -4.46
CA ARG A 48 3.84 0.98 -4.72
C ARG A 48 2.54 1.38 -5.42
N TYR A 49 2.15 0.65 -6.45
CA TYR A 49 0.93 0.96 -7.20
C TYR A 49 -0.34 0.65 -6.40
N GLY A 50 -0.40 -0.48 -5.70
CA GLY A 50 -1.54 -0.80 -4.83
C GLY A 50 -1.74 0.22 -3.72
N ILE A 51 -0.66 0.73 -3.11
CA ILE A 51 -0.76 1.84 -2.14
C ILE A 51 -1.19 3.14 -2.82
N PHE A 52 -0.70 3.43 -4.03
CA PHE A 52 -1.15 4.62 -4.78
C PHE A 52 -2.66 4.58 -5.04
N ASP A 53 -3.16 3.44 -5.51
CA ASP A 53 -4.57 3.24 -5.82
C ASP A 53 -5.44 3.32 -4.55
N ALA A 54 -4.99 2.76 -3.43
CA ALA A 54 -5.67 2.88 -2.15
C ALA A 54 -5.77 4.34 -1.67
N VAL A 55 -4.68 5.10 -1.80
CA VAL A 55 -4.68 6.54 -1.45
C VAL A 55 -5.61 7.32 -2.37
N GLU A 56 -5.55 7.07 -3.68
CA GLU A 56 -6.44 7.71 -4.66
C GLU A 56 -7.91 7.40 -4.36
N LEU A 57 -8.23 6.15 -4.01
CA LEU A 57 -9.58 5.75 -3.60
C LEU A 57 -10.04 6.53 -2.36
N PHE A 58 -9.25 6.58 -1.29
CA PHE A 58 -9.65 7.30 -0.07
C PHE A 58 -9.83 8.81 -0.28
N GLU A 59 -9.00 9.42 -1.14
CA GLU A 59 -9.11 10.84 -1.45
C GLU A 59 -10.31 11.16 -2.35
N THR A 60 -10.83 10.18 -3.09
CA THR A 60 -11.89 10.38 -4.10
C THR A 60 -13.17 9.61 -3.85
N MET A 61 -13.27 8.84 -2.74
CA MET A 61 -14.40 7.95 -2.50
C MET A 61 -15.75 8.68 -2.49
N SER A 62 -15.80 9.90 -1.95
CA SER A 62 -17.02 10.73 -1.92
C SER A 62 -17.25 11.58 -3.17
N ALA A 63 -16.44 11.39 -4.23
CA ALA A 63 -16.56 12.17 -5.45
C ALA A 63 -17.71 11.70 -6.35
N SER A 64 -18.12 10.43 -6.25
CA SER A 64 -19.26 9.89 -6.99
C SER A 64 -19.82 8.62 -6.35
N PRO A 65 -21.10 8.26 -6.59
CA PRO A 65 -21.68 7.01 -6.13
C PRO A 65 -20.88 5.77 -6.56
N GLU A 66 -20.32 5.77 -7.78
CA GLU A 66 -19.53 4.66 -8.28
C GLU A 66 -18.23 4.44 -7.49
N ARG A 67 -17.63 5.53 -6.97
CA ARG A 67 -16.44 5.45 -6.11
C ARG A 67 -16.82 4.92 -4.71
N GLU A 68 -17.99 5.28 -4.19
CA GLU A 68 -18.52 4.73 -2.94
C GLU A 68 -18.81 3.23 -3.06
N ASP A 69 -19.46 2.81 -4.15
CA ASP A 69 -19.74 1.40 -4.44
C ASP A 69 -18.45 0.59 -4.58
N PHE A 70 -17.43 1.15 -5.25
CA PHE A 70 -16.14 0.50 -5.36
C PHE A 70 -15.44 0.36 -3.99
N TYR A 71 -15.52 1.38 -3.13
CA TYR A 71 -15.02 1.28 -1.76
C TYR A 71 -15.76 0.20 -0.96
N ALA A 72 -17.09 0.14 -1.05
CA ALA A 72 -17.89 -0.89 -0.39
C ALA A 72 -17.52 -2.31 -0.86
N LEU A 73 -17.22 -2.48 -2.16
CA LEU A 73 -16.71 -3.73 -2.70
C LEU A 73 -15.37 -4.12 -2.05
N GLN A 74 -14.42 -3.19 -1.91
CA GLN A 74 -13.15 -3.46 -1.24
C GLN A 74 -13.37 -3.87 0.23
N VAL A 75 -14.30 -3.23 0.94
CA VAL A 75 -14.65 -3.61 2.33
C VAL A 75 -15.18 -5.03 2.38
N SER A 76 -16.05 -5.43 1.44
CA SER A 76 -16.61 -6.79 1.39
C SER A 76 -15.58 -7.87 1.05
N ALA A 77 -14.44 -7.47 0.45
CA ALA A 77 -13.35 -8.36 0.10
C ALA A 77 -12.35 -8.58 1.24
N ILE A 78 -12.46 -7.85 2.36
CA ILE A 78 -11.59 -8.05 3.53
C ILE A 78 -11.89 -9.43 4.14
N PRO A 79 -10.92 -10.34 4.21
CA PRO A 79 -11.13 -11.65 4.82
C PRO A 79 -11.43 -11.55 6.32
N ASP A 80 -12.33 -12.40 6.80
CA ASP A 80 -12.77 -12.43 8.21
C ASP A 80 -11.68 -12.85 9.19
N TYR A 81 -10.66 -13.57 8.72
CA TYR A 81 -9.51 -14.00 9.49
C TYR A 81 -8.38 -12.96 9.61
N TRP A 82 -8.50 -11.80 8.95
CA TRP A 82 -7.49 -10.74 9.10
C TRP A 82 -7.58 -10.09 10.47
N GLU A 83 -6.44 -9.94 11.15
CA GLU A 83 -6.36 -9.11 12.35
C GLU A 83 -6.58 -7.63 12.00
N VAL A 84 -7.16 -6.86 12.93
CA VAL A 84 -7.32 -5.41 12.81
C VAL A 84 -6.20 -4.71 13.59
N PRO A 85 -5.22 -4.08 12.91
CA PRO A 85 -4.11 -3.41 13.57
C PRO A 85 -4.59 -2.35 14.58
N GLY A 86 -4.07 -2.42 15.81
CA GLY A 86 -4.41 -1.50 16.90
C GLY A 86 -5.66 -1.89 17.71
N ARG A 87 -6.48 -2.82 17.21
CA ARG A 87 -7.51 -3.52 17.99
C ARG A 87 -6.98 -4.87 18.47
N ASP A 88 -6.40 -5.64 17.55
CA ASP A 88 -5.91 -6.99 17.78
C ASP A 88 -4.38 -6.97 18.03
N PRO A 89 -3.83 -7.91 18.81
CA PRO A 89 -2.40 -7.93 19.13
C PRO A 89 -1.56 -8.15 17.86
N ARG A 90 -0.35 -7.56 17.83
CA ARG A 90 0.61 -7.84 16.76
C ARG A 90 1.12 -9.28 16.91
N PRO A 91 1.24 -10.03 15.81
CA PRO A 91 1.88 -11.35 15.81
C PRO A 91 3.39 -11.27 16.11
#